data_AF-A0A3B8MAJ4-F1
#
_entry.id   AF-A0A3B8MAJ4-F1
#
_cell.length_a   1.000
_cell.length_b   1.000
_cell.length_c   1.000
_cell.angle_alpha   90.00
_cell.angle_beta   90.00
_cell.angle_gamma   90.00
#
_symmetry.space_group_name_H-M   'P 1'
#
loop_
_entity.id
_entity.type
_entity.pdbx_description
1 polymer ?
#
loop_
_entity_poly.entity_id
_entity_poly.type
_entity_poly.pdbx_seq_one_letter_code
_entity_poly.pdbx_strand_id
1 'polypeptide(L)'
;MTGAAQLVTHGALRAGSGMVVASSPNTDLSLVPMPQEAVTRQHSEHSWHEEVLEDLHKFAALVIGPGLETDQETMTATAELISRAPLPVVIDAGALTAVATHPRCLSSRSHTTVLTPHDGEFETLTGMRPAVDRMSSLRRAIQDCTVLLKGPT
;
A
#
# COMPACT_ATOMS: atom_id res chain seq x y z
N MET A 1 4.78 8.54 8.79
CA MET A 1 4.34 8.17 10.16
C MET A 1 4.94 6.82 10.59
N THR A 2 5.80 6.80 11.62
CA THR A 2 6.55 5.60 12.03
C THR A 2 5.71 4.51 12.69
N GLY A 3 4.68 4.87 13.47
CA GLY A 3 3.80 3.90 14.13
C GLY A 3 3.06 2.98 13.16
N ALA A 4 2.68 3.50 11.98
CA ALA A 4 2.03 2.70 10.94
C ALA A 4 2.97 1.60 10.40
N ALA A 5 4.23 1.93 10.15
CA ALA A 5 5.26 0.98 9.73
C ALA A 5 5.48 -0.12 10.79
N GLN A 6 5.50 0.25 12.08
CA GLN A 6 5.62 -0.73 13.17
C GLN A 6 4.44 -1.70 13.22
N LEU A 7 3.21 -1.19 13.13
CA LEU A 7 2.00 -2.01 13.22
C LEU A 7 1.86 -2.96 12.02
N VAL A 8 2.10 -2.50 10.79
CA VAL A 8 2.03 -3.36 9.60
C VAL A 8 3.12 -4.44 9.63
N THR A 9 4.34 -4.09 10.04
CA THR A 9 5.45 -5.04 10.19
C THR A 9 5.14 -6.10 11.23
N HIS A 10 4.63 -5.69 12.40
CA HIS A 10 4.24 -6.62 13.46
C HIS A 10 3.10 -7.54 13.00
N GLY A 11 2.09 -6.99 12.31
CA GLY A 11 0.98 -7.75 11.75
C GLY A 11 1.45 -8.83 10.77
N ALA A 12 2.37 -8.48 9.87
CA ALA A 12 2.95 -9.43 8.91
C ALA A 12 3.73 -10.57 9.60
N LEU A 13 4.56 -10.24 10.60
CA LEU A 13 5.28 -11.24 11.39
C LEU A 13 4.31 -12.16 12.14
N ARG A 14 3.28 -11.60 12.78
CA ARG A 14 2.26 -12.37 13.51
C ARG A 14 1.39 -13.23 12.61
N ALA A 15 1.21 -12.85 11.35
CA ALA A 15 0.51 -13.65 10.35
C ALA A 15 1.35 -14.84 9.83
N GLY A 16 2.64 -14.94 10.22
CA GLY A 16 3.51 -16.07 9.88
C GLY A 16 4.49 -15.79 8.73
N SER A 17 4.70 -14.53 8.33
CA SER A 17 5.74 -14.19 7.36
C SER A 17 7.12 -14.57 7.88
N GLY A 18 7.85 -15.41 7.15
CA GLY A 18 9.20 -15.87 7.53
C GLY A 18 10.28 -14.79 7.45
N MET A 19 10.04 -13.72 6.67
CA MET A 19 10.89 -12.54 6.61
C MET A 19 10.01 -11.32 6.32
N VAL A 20 10.27 -10.21 7.02
CA VAL A 20 9.62 -8.93 6.78
C VAL A 20 10.70 -7.86 6.65
N VAL A 21 10.70 -7.18 5.50
CA VAL A 21 11.56 -6.01 5.26
C VAL A 21 10.67 -4.78 5.23
N ALA A 22 11.02 -3.77 6.02
CA ALA A 22 10.31 -2.51 6.10
C ALA A 22 11.21 -1.36 5.65
N SER A 23 10.67 -0.48 4.82
CA SER A 23 11.35 0.74 4.38
C SER A 23 10.37 1.91 4.32
N SER A 24 10.90 3.13 4.30
CA SER A 24 10.14 4.37 4.21
C SER A 24 10.97 5.39 3.41
N PRO A 25 10.36 6.15 2.46
CA PRO A 25 11.10 7.14 1.65
C PRO A 25 11.82 8.21 2.48
N ASN A 26 11.11 8.76 3.46
CA ASN A 26 11.52 9.97 4.17
C ASN A 26 11.87 9.69 5.64
N THR A 27 12.06 8.43 6.04
CA THR A 27 12.31 8.08 7.43
C THR A 27 13.23 6.89 7.55
N ASP A 28 14.34 7.07 8.26
CA ASP A 28 15.20 5.96 8.66
C ASP A 28 14.52 5.12 9.76
N LEU A 29 13.96 3.99 9.36
CA LEU A 29 13.26 3.08 10.26
C LEU A 29 14.21 2.36 11.23
N SER A 30 15.53 2.38 11.02
CA SER A 30 16.49 1.82 11.99
C SER A 30 16.56 2.61 13.29
N LEU A 31 16.12 3.88 13.27
CA LEU A 31 16.03 4.76 14.44
C LEU A 31 14.70 4.64 15.19
N VAL A 32 13.80 3.77 14.72
CA VAL A 32 12.48 3.54 15.26
C VAL A 32 12.49 2.17 15.97
N PRO A 33 11.75 1.97 17.08
CA PRO A 33 11.67 0.66 17.73
C PRO A 33 10.83 -0.34 16.91
N MET A 34 11.34 -0.74 15.75
CA MET A 34 10.77 -1.78 14.89
C MET A 34 10.86 -3.16 15.58
N PRO A 35 9.99 -4.13 15.23
CA PRO A 35 10.15 -5.51 15.69
C PRO A 35 11.57 -6.03 15.41
N GLN A 36 12.18 -6.71 16.39
CA GLN A 36 13.59 -7.11 16.32
C GLN A 36 13.88 -8.07 15.16
N GLU A 37 12.90 -8.88 14.77
CA GLU A 37 12.99 -9.86 13.69
C GLU A 37 12.80 -9.22 12.30
N ALA A 38 12.37 -7.96 12.24
CA ALA A 38 12.21 -7.24 10.99
C ALA A 38 13.55 -6.66 10.51
N VAL A 39 13.75 -6.69 9.21
CA VAL A 39 14.88 -6.02 8.57
C VAL A 39 14.43 -4.62 8.15
N THR A 40 15.12 -3.59 8.60
CA THR A 40 14.91 -2.23 8.09
C THR A 40 15.81 -1.99 6.89
N ARG A 41 15.27 -1.31 5.87
CA ARG A 41 16.03 -0.89 4.69
C ARG A 41 15.83 0.60 4.47
N GLN A 42 16.95 1.30 4.35
CA GLN A 42 16.95 2.69 3.93
C GLN A 42 17.03 2.75 2.41
N HIS A 43 16.30 3.69 1.83
CA HIS A 43 16.34 4.00 0.41
C HIS A 43 16.69 5.46 0.20
N SER A 44 17.11 5.81 -1.02
CA SER A 44 17.23 7.21 -1.41
C SER A 44 15.86 7.91 -1.46
N GLU A 45 15.82 9.16 -0.99
CA GLU A 45 14.59 9.95 -0.87
C GLU A 45 13.83 10.09 -2.20
N HIS A 46 14.55 10.26 -3.32
CA HIS A 46 13.94 10.52 -4.63
C HIS A 46 13.84 9.28 -5.55
N SER A 47 14.54 8.19 -5.23
CA SER A 47 14.58 6.96 -6.07
C SER A 47 14.22 5.69 -5.31
N TRP A 48 13.59 5.82 -4.13
CA TRP A 48 13.15 4.68 -3.33
C TRP A 48 12.27 3.68 -4.08
N HIS A 49 11.40 4.15 -4.97
CA HIS A 49 10.48 3.28 -5.71
C HIS A 49 11.23 2.37 -6.69
N GLU A 50 12.28 2.86 -7.34
CA GLU A 50 13.16 2.05 -8.20
C GLU A 50 13.97 1.05 -7.37
N GLU A 51 14.55 1.47 -6.25
CA GLU A 51 15.29 0.57 -5.36
C GLU A 51 14.40 -0.55 -4.79
N VAL A 52 13.17 -0.22 -4.42
CA VAL A 52 12.18 -1.21 -3.99
C VAL A 52 11.89 -2.17 -5.14
N LEU A 53 11.64 -1.68 -6.36
CA LEU A 53 11.38 -2.50 -7.55
C LEU A 53 12.52 -3.50 -7.82
N GLU A 54 13.78 -3.06 -7.70
CA GLU A 54 14.96 -3.92 -7.86
C GLU A 54 14.98 -5.07 -6.85
N ASP A 55 14.50 -4.84 -5.63
CA ASP A 55 14.46 -5.85 -4.58
C ASP A 55 13.23 -6.76 -4.61
N LEU A 56 12.16 -6.40 -5.32
CA LEU A 56 10.88 -7.11 -5.27
C LEU A 56 10.97 -8.61 -5.62
N HIS A 57 11.94 -9.02 -6.44
CA HIS A 57 12.17 -10.44 -6.76
C HIS A 57 12.51 -11.32 -5.54
N LYS A 58 12.86 -10.74 -4.39
CA LYS A 58 13.18 -11.43 -3.13
C LYS A 58 11.95 -11.69 -2.25
N PHE A 59 10.79 -11.14 -2.61
CA PHE A 59 9.60 -11.14 -1.77
C PHE A 59 8.41 -11.83 -2.44
N ALA A 60 7.48 -12.34 -1.61
CA ALA A 60 6.26 -12.98 -2.09
C ALA A 60 5.06 -12.02 -2.17
N ALA A 61 5.10 -10.89 -1.43
CA ALA A 61 4.03 -9.89 -1.37
C ALA A 61 4.62 -8.53 -0.99
N LEU A 62 3.92 -7.45 -1.37
CA LEU A 62 4.21 -6.07 -0.97
C LEU A 62 2.97 -5.48 -0.28
N VAL A 63 3.17 -4.77 0.82
CA VAL A 63 2.17 -3.88 1.42
C VAL A 63 2.69 -2.46 1.27
N ILE A 64 1.88 -1.56 0.72
CA ILE A 64 2.27 -0.17 0.47
C ILE A 64 1.20 0.80 0.97
N GLY A 65 1.65 1.91 1.55
CA GLY A 65 0.79 3.01 1.97
C GLY A 65 0.76 3.37 3.46
N PRO A 66 0.80 2.41 4.41
CA PRO A 66 0.79 2.75 5.84
C PRO A 66 1.94 3.68 6.22
N GLY A 67 1.60 4.93 6.54
CA GLY A 67 2.55 5.96 6.96
C GLY A 67 3.22 6.74 5.82
N LEU A 68 2.88 6.49 4.56
CA LEU A 68 3.25 7.33 3.42
C LEU A 68 2.55 8.68 3.49
N GLU A 69 3.27 9.72 3.09
CA GLU A 69 2.73 11.06 2.89
C GLU A 69 2.01 11.14 1.54
N THR A 70 1.18 12.15 1.36
CA THR A 70 0.32 12.29 0.17
C THR A 70 0.71 13.49 -0.69
N ASP A 71 1.97 13.92 -0.63
CA ASP A 71 2.51 14.92 -1.55
C ASP A 71 2.63 14.34 -2.98
N GLN A 72 2.68 15.23 -3.97
CA GLN A 72 2.60 14.84 -5.37
C GLN A 72 3.74 13.91 -5.81
N GLU A 73 4.96 14.11 -5.29
CA GLU A 73 6.13 13.31 -5.65
C GLU A 73 5.98 11.89 -5.10
N THR A 74 5.64 11.75 -3.82
CA THR A 74 5.38 10.45 -3.19
C THR A 74 4.24 9.70 -3.89
N MET A 75 3.15 10.38 -4.26
CA MET A 75 2.03 9.74 -4.97
C MET A 75 2.41 9.25 -6.37
N THR A 76 3.23 10.02 -7.09
CA THR A 76 3.69 9.63 -8.44
C THR A 76 4.60 8.40 -8.35
N ALA A 77 5.62 8.43 -7.48
CA ALA A 77 6.52 7.31 -7.24
C ALA A 77 5.78 6.05 -6.74
N THR A 78 4.79 6.23 -5.85
CA THR A 78 3.95 5.15 -5.35
C THR A 78 3.13 4.50 -6.46
N ALA A 79 2.52 5.30 -7.35
CA ALA A 79 1.76 4.80 -8.49
C ALA A 79 2.65 4.02 -9.47
N GLU A 80 3.87 4.50 -9.73
CA GLU A 80 4.84 3.79 -10.58
C GLU A 80 5.26 2.45 -9.98
N LEU A 81 5.61 2.42 -8.68
CA LEU A 81 5.91 1.18 -7.96
C LEU A 81 4.75 0.18 -8.03
N ILE A 82 3.52 0.63 -7.75
CA ILE A 82 2.31 -0.21 -7.86
C ILE A 82 2.18 -0.78 -9.28
N SER A 83 2.33 0.07 -10.30
CA SER A 83 2.13 -0.33 -11.70
C SER A 83 3.12 -1.39 -12.19
N ARG A 84 4.35 -1.39 -11.65
CA ARG A 84 5.48 -2.22 -12.09
C ARG A 84 5.77 -3.40 -11.15
N ALA A 85 5.21 -3.44 -9.94
CA ALA A 85 5.47 -4.49 -8.97
C ALA A 85 5.04 -5.88 -9.50
N PRO A 86 5.97 -6.83 -9.71
CA PRO A 86 5.71 -8.11 -10.36
C PRO A 86 5.23 -9.20 -9.38
N LEU A 87 4.45 -8.81 -8.37
CA LEU A 87 4.01 -9.67 -7.28
C LEU A 87 2.69 -9.16 -6.66
N PRO A 88 2.02 -9.96 -5.81
CA PRO A 88 0.81 -9.55 -5.11
C PRO A 88 1.00 -8.29 -4.23
N VAL A 89 0.12 -7.31 -4.37
CA VAL A 89 0.20 -6.04 -3.62
C VAL A 89 -1.06 -5.80 -2.79
N VAL A 90 -0.88 -5.40 -1.53
CA VAL A 90 -1.91 -4.79 -0.70
C VAL A 90 -1.67 -3.28 -0.67
N ILE A 91 -2.67 -2.51 -1.12
CA ILE A 91 -2.67 -1.06 -1.19
C ILE A 91 -3.57 -0.54 -0.07
N ASP A 92 -3.01 0.22 0.86
CA ASP A 92 -3.72 0.80 2.01
C ASP A 92 -3.38 2.29 2.18
N ALA A 93 -4.12 3.01 3.02
CA ALA A 93 -3.79 4.36 3.49
C ALA A 93 -3.35 5.32 2.37
N GLY A 94 -2.19 5.99 2.53
CA GLY A 94 -1.69 6.99 1.57
C GLY A 94 -1.54 6.48 0.14
N ALA A 95 -1.30 5.17 -0.05
CA ALA A 95 -1.20 4.60 -1.39
C ALA A 95 -2.55 4.51 -2.12
N LEU A 96 -3.69 4.53 -1.40
CA LEU A 96 -5.01 4.63 -2.02
C LEU A 96 -5.21 6.01 -2.66
N THR A 97 -4.61 7.07 -2.09
CA THR A 97 -4.58 8.40 -2.72
C THR A 97 -3.76 8.39 -4.01
N ALA A 98 -2.66 7.63 -4.06
CA ALA A 98 -1.87 7.46 -5.28
C ALA A 98 -2.70 6.77 -6.39
N VAL A 99 -3.48 5.75 -6.03
CA VAL A 99 -4.41 5.09 -6.95
C VAL A 99 -5.51 6.05 -7.43
N ALA A 100 -6.10 6.84 -6.54
CA ALA A 100 -7.15 7.79 -6.89
C ALA A 100 -6.66 8.86 -7.88
N THR A 101 -5.42 9.33 -7.71
CA THR A 101 -4.80 10.35 -8.58
C THR A 101 -4.21 9.76 -9.87
N HIS A 102 -3.82 8.48 -9.86
CA HIS A 102 -3.19 7.78 -11.00
C HIS A 102 -3.87 6.42 -11.28
N PRO A 103 -5.17 6.38 -11.62
CA PRO A 103 -5.95 5.12 -11.69
C PRO A 103 -5.41 4.09 -12.68
N ARG A 104 -4.65 4.54 -13.70
CA ARG A 104 -3.99 3.65 -14.68
C ARG A 104 -2.94 2.73 -14.06
N CYS A 105 -2.44 3.01 -12.85
CA CYS A 105 -1.48 2.15 -12.16
C CYS A 105 -2.03 0.76 -11.82
N LEU A 106 -3.35 0.61 -11.72
CA LEU A 106 -3.99 -0.70 -11.53
C LEU A 106 -4.19 -1.44 -12.84
N SER A 107 -4.54 -0.73 -13.92
CA SER A 107 -4.82 -1.33 -15.22
C SER A 107 -3.60 -2.01 -15.86
N SER A 108 -2.38 -1.62 -15.48
CA SER A 108 -1.15 -2.25 -15.96
C SER A 108 -0.77 -3.52 -15.20
N ARG A 109 -1.48 -3.85 -14.11
CA ARG A 109 -1.12 -4.98 -13.23
C ARG A 109 -1.78 -6.27 -13.70
N SER A 110 -0.97 -7.32 -13.76
CA SER A 110 -1.41 -8.70 -13.96
C SER A 110 -1.44 -9.53 -12.67
N HIS A 111 -0.86 -9.01 -11.58
CA HIS A 111 -0.73 -9.71 -10.30
C HIS A 111 -1.85 -9.31 -9.34
N THR A 112 -2.19 -10.23 -8.43
CA THR A 112 -3.21 -10.03 -7.40
C THR A 112 -3.04 -8.68 -6.70
N THR A 113 -4.13 -7.93 -6.60
CA THR A 113 -4.12 -6.60 -5.98
C THR A 113 -5.31 -6.48 -5.05
N VAL A 114 -5.02 -6.10 -3.80
CA VAL A 114 -6.02 -5.90 -2.75
C VAL A 114 -6.00 -4.45 -2.31
N LEU A 115 -7.14 -3.78 -2.36
CA LEU A 115 -7.33 -2.43 -1.83
C LEU A 115 -8.07 -2.52 -0.49
N THR A 116 -7.66 -1.74 0.51
CA THR A 116 -8.25 -1.79 1.85
C THR A 116 -8.88 -0.48 2.30
N PRO A 117 -9.74 0.19 1.51
CA PRO A 117 -10.27 1.50 1.87
C PRO A 117 -11.27 1.43 3.03
N HIS A 118 -11.24 2.42 3.93
CA HIS A 118 -12.40 2.82 4.73
C HIS A 118 -13.32 3.76 3.94
N ASP A 119 -14.45 4.19 4.50
CA ASP A 119 -15.45 4.99 3.79
C ASP A 119 -14.89 6.27 3.15
N GLY A 120 -14.08 7.03 3.89
CA GLY A 120 -13.37 8.20 3.35
C GLY A 120 -12.39 7.87 2.22
N GLU A 121 -11.56 6.83 2.36
CA GLU A 121 -10.64 6.39 1.30
C GLU A 121 -11.40 5.88 0.06
N PHE A 122 -12.53 5.21 0.26
CA PHE A 122 -13.42 4.77 -0.82
C PHE A 122 -14.02 5.96 -1.56
N GLU A 123 -14.44 7.01 -0.85
CA GLU A 123 -14.88 8.27 -1.44
C GLU A 123 -13.76 8.93 -2.24
N THR A 124 -12.53 8.96 -1.72
CA THR A 124 -11.37 9.47 -2.46
C THR A 124 -11.12 8.67 -3.74
N LEU A 125 -11.22 7.35 -3.70
CA LEU A 125 -10.98 6.46 -4.85
C LEU A 125 -12.07 6.55 -5.92
N THR A 126 -13.32 6.74 -5.51
CA THR A 126 -14.50 6.54 -6.39
C THR A 126 -15.30 7.81 -6.64
N GLY A 127 -15.02 8.88 -5.90
CA GLY A 127 -15.78 10.13 -5.89
C GLY A 127 -17.11 10.05 -5.12
N MET A 128 -17.41 8.93 -4.47
CA MET A 128 -18.68 8.72 -3.76
C MET A 128 -18.48 7.95 -2.46
N ARG A 129 -19.16 8.36 -1.40
CA ARG A 129 -19.25 7.52 -0.19
C ARG A 129 -19.99 6.22 -0.46
N PRO A 130 -19.61 5.11 0.21
CA PRO A 130 -20.38 3.89 0.12
C PRO A 130 -21.77 4.10 0.75
N ALA A 131 -22.81 3.63 0.05
CA ALA A 131 -24.17 3.64 0.59
C ALA A 131 -24.34 2.55 1.67
N VAL A 132 -25.53 2.49 2.29
CA VAL A 132 -25.92 1.44 3.25
C VAL A 132 -25.72 0.05 2.65
N ASP A 133 -26.10 -0.15 1.38
CA ASP A 133 -25.71 -1.33 0.62
C ASP A 133 -24.28 -1.16 0.07
N ARG A 134 -23.33 -1.49 0.94
CA ARG A 134 -21.89 -1.37 0.69
C ARG A 134 -21.43 -2.28 -0.44
N MET A 135 -21.98 -3.50 -0.53
CA MET A 135 -21.61 -4.47 -1.57
C MET A 135 -22.03 -4.00 -2.96
N SER A 136 -23.23 -3.44 -3.09
CA SER A 136 -23.68 -2.86 -4.36
C SER A 136 -22.94 -1.58 -4.71
N SER A 137 -22.49 -0.80 -3.72
CA SER A 137 -21.64 0.39 -3.96
C SER A 137 -20.28 -0.04 -4.53
N LEU A 138 -19.66 -1.06 -3.90
CA LEU A 138 -18.38 -1.58 -4.32
C LEU A 138 -18.42 -2.14 -5.77
N ARG A 139 -19.38 -3.03 -6.06
CA ARG A 139 -19.51 -3.66 -7.39
C ARG A 139 -19.73 -2.67 -8.52
N ARG A 140 -20.31 -1.50 -8.23
CA ARG A 140 -20.55 -0.43 -9.22
C ARG A 140 -19.32 0.43 -9.45
N ALA A 141 -18.52 0.66 -8.40
CA ALA A 141 -17.45 1.64 -8.44
C ALA A 141 -16.10 1.08 -8.86
N ILE A 142 -15.80 -0.17 -8.48
CA ILE A 142 -14.48 -0.77 -8.68
C ILE A 142 -14.66 -2.14 -9.33
N GLN A 143 -13.93 -2.36 -10.43
CA GLN A 143 -13.90 -3.61 -11.18
C GLN A 143 -12.47 -4.15 -11.21
N ASP A 144 -12.33 -5.46 -11.41
CA ASP A 144 -11.05 -6.15 -11.68
C ASP A 144 -9.96 -6.07 -10.60
N CYS A 145 -10.32 -5.71 -9.36
CA CYS A 145 -9.45 -5.88 -8.20
C CYS A 145 -10.24 -6.32 -6.96
N THR A 146 -9.52 -6.91 -6.01
CA THR A 146 -10.10 -7.30 -4.74
C THR A 146 -10.15 -6.07 -3.84
N VAL A 147 -11.29 -5.80 -3.22
CA VAL A 147 -11.45 -4.69 -2.29
C VAL A 147 -12.01 -5.19 -0.96
N LEU A 148 -11.29 -4.90 0.13
CA LEU A 148 -11.77 -5.03 1.50
C LEU A 148 -12.25 -3.64 1.95
N LEU A 149 -13.55 -3.39 1.77
CA LEU A 149 -14.17 -2.14 2.17
C LEU A 149 -14.44 -2.13 3.69
N LYS A 150 -13.50 -1.55 4.47
CA LYS A 150 -13.53 -1.49 5.95
C LYS A 150 -14.78 -0.74 6.42
N GLY A 151 -15.55 -1.31 7.32
CA GLY A 151 -16.79 -0.74 7.86
C GLY A 151 -17.25 -1.43 9.14
N PRO A 152 -18.33 -0.96 9.76
CA PRO A 152 -18.89 -1.61 10.94
C PRO A 152 -19.28 -3.05 10.63
N THR A 153 -18.99 -3.95 11.57
CA THR A 153 -19.54 -5.32 11.63
C THR A 153 -20.99 -5.30 12.05
#